data_AF-A0A969DDE0-F1
#
_entry.id   AF-A0A969DDE0-F1
#
_cell.length_a   1.000
_cell.length_b   1.000
_cell.length_c   1.000
_cell.angle_alpha   90.00
_cell.angle_beta   90.00
_cell.angle_gamma   90.00
#
_symmetry.space_group_name_H-M   'P 1'
#
loop_
_entity.id
_entity.type
_entity.pdbx_description
1 polymer ?
#
loop_
_entity_poly.entity_id
_entity_poly.type
_entity_poly.pdbx_seq_one_letter_code
_entity_poly.pdbx_strand_id
1 'polypeptide(L)'
;MCCECYLKLAENEPCHQFILGSSQGSFYQGGGYAIIKDWQAGLDSILLGRTSGRYSTRSQNLTGGTALDTGIYHNSDLIGVIEDSTNVSVSRGDFAFA
;
A
#
# COMPACT_ATOMS: atom_id res chain seq x y z
N MET A 1 11.71 14.00 -2.31
CA MET A 1 10.43 14.46 -2.88
C MET A 1 9.38 14.36 -1.79
N CYS A 2 8.55 15.39 -1.62
CA CYS A 2 7.46 15.39 -0.64
C CYS A 2 6.16 15.16 -1.41
N CYS A 3 5.46 14.06 -1.13
CA CYS A 3 4.14 13.79 -1.69
C CYS A 3 3.10 14.36 -0.74
N GLU A 4 2.22 15.24 -1.24
CA GLU A 4 1.16 15.81 -0.42
C GLU A 4 0.06 14.77 -0.17
N CYS A 5 -0.31 14.62 1.09
CA CYS A 5 -1.32 13.68 1.58
C CYS A 5 -2.73 14.14 1.16
N TYR A 6 -3.19 13.81 -0.05
CA TYR A 6 -4.59 14.06 -0.42
C TYR A 6 -5.36 12.76 -0.70
N LEU A 7 -6.41 12.56 0.09
CA LEU A 7 -7.38 11.50 -0.04
C LEU A 7 -8.12 11.69 -1.39
N LYS A 8 -7.72 10.94 -2.42
CA LYS A 8 -8.35 10.81 -3.77
C LYS A 8 -9.15 12.04 -4.26
N LEU A 9 -8.52 13.00 -4.97
CA LEU A 9 -9.28 13.92 -5.83
C LEU A 9 -8.54 14.53 -7.06
N ALA A 10 -7.29 14.20 -7.38
CA ALA A 10 -6.61 14.84 -8.52
C ALA A 10 -5.90 13.82 -9.41
N GLU A 11 -6.45 13.58 -10.60
CA GLU A 11 -5.90 12.71 -11.65
C GLU A 11 -4.55 13.20 -12.25
N ASN A 12 -3.88 14.18 -11.62
CA ASN A 12 -2.68 14.85 -12.13
C ASN A 12 -1.61 15.13 -11.07
N GLU A 13 -1.67 14.52 -9.89
CA GLU A 13 -0.55 14.65 -8.94
C GLU A 13 0.60 13.71 -9.35
N PRO A 14 1.87 14.19 -9.33
CA PRO A 14 3.01 13.39 -9.73
C PRO A 14 3.36 12.28 -8.72
N CYS A 15 2.68 12.26 -7.56
CA CYS A 15 2.72 11.14 -6.63
C CYS A 15 1.50 11.11 -5.70
N HIS A 16 1.17 9.91 -5.24
CA HIS A 16 0.03 9.63 -4.38
C HIS A 16 0.47 9.06 -3.02
N GLN A 17 -0.34 9.32 -1.98
CA GLN A 17 -0.23 8.60 -0.72
C GLN A 17 -1.47 7.75 -0.47
N PHE A 18 -1.28 6.44 -0.44
CA PHE A 18 -2.34 5.47 -0.16
C PHE A 18 -2.41 5.17 1.34
N ILE A 19 -3.53 5.51 1.97
CA ILE A 19 -3.68 5.39 3.43
C ILE A 19 -4.31 4.03 3.77
N LEU A 20 -3.52 3.16 4.40
CA LEU A 20 -3.93 1.85 4.92
C LEU A 20 -3.87 1.77 6.46
N GLY A 21 -3.65 2.90 7.13
CA GLY A 21 -3.67 2.98 8.59
C GLY A 21 -3.45 4.39 9.12
N SER A 22 -3.44 4.50 10.44
CA SER A 22 -3.18 5.74 11.19
C SER A 22 -2.42 5.44 12.49
N SER A 23 -2.20 6.47 13.31
CA SER A 23 -1.62 6.31 14.65
C SER A 23 -2.45 5.41 15.56
N GLN A 24 -3.73 5.18 15.24
CA GLN A 24 -4.62 4.28 15.98
C GLN A 24 -4.58 2.82 15.52
N GLY A 25 -3.99 2.50 14.36
CA GLY A 25 -3.88 1.13 13.86
C GLY A 25 -3.95 1.00 12.35
N SER A 26 -3.95 -0.25 11.84
CA SER A 26 -4.15 -0.54 10.42
C SER A 26 -5.64 -0.57 10.09
N PHE A 27 -5.98 -0.14 8.89
CA PHE A 27 -7.33 -0.28 8.33
C PHE A 27 -7.50 -1.67 7.70
N TYR A 28 -8.75 -2.01 7.37
CA TYR A 28 -9.12 -3.24 6.66
C TYR A 28 -8.84 -4.56 7.41
N GLN A 29 -8.57 -4.51 8.72
CA GLN A 29 -8.46 -5.71 9.56
C GLN A 29 -9.82 -6.41 9.69
N GLY A 30 -9.88 -7.72 9.40
CA GLY A 30 -11.05 -8.56 9.67
C GLY A 30 -12.06 -8.76 8.54
N GLY A 31 -11.78 -8.40 7.29
CA GLY A 31 -12.66 -8.82 6.17
C GLY A 31 -12.59 -8.09 4.84
N GLY A 32 -11.57 -7.26 4.60
CA GLY A 32 -11.43 -6.57 3.32
C GLY A 32 -9.99 -6.14 3.07
N TYR A 33 -9.74 -5.59 1.89
CA TYR A 33 -8.44 -5.01 1.53
C TYR A 33 -8.65 -3.89 0.52
N ALA A 34 -7.73 -2.92 0.52
CA ALA A 34 -7.69 -1.90 -0.52
C ALA A 34 -7.03 -2.45 -1.80
N ILE A 35 -7.47 -1.98 -2.97
CA ILE A 35 -6.80 -2.26 -4.24
C ILE A 35 -6.21 -0.96 -4.77
N ILE A 36 -4.90 -0.97 -5.04
CA ILE A 36 -4.13 0.11 -5.64
C ILE A 36 -3.81 -0.31 -7.07
N LYS A 37 -4.29 0.46 -8.06
CA LYS A 37 -4.20 0.10 -9.50
C LYS A 37 -3.16 0.90 -10.27
N ASP A 38 -2.75 2.04 -9.72
CA ASP A 38 -1.97 3.08 -10.38
C ASP A 38 -0.62 3.33 -9.67
N TRP A 39 -0.06 2.29 -9.04
CA TRP A 39 1.18 2.39 -8.28
C TRP A 39 2.40 2.76 -9.12
N GLN A 40 3.12 3.80 -8.68
CA GLN A 40 4.37 4.26 -9.26
C GLN A 40 5.49 4.22 -8.21
N ALA A 41 6.35 3.20 -8.31
CA ALA A 41 7.47 3.03 -7.39
C ALA A 41 8.42 4.24 -7.39
N GLY A 42 8.78 4.73 -6.21
CA GLY A 42 9.64 5.92 -6.02
C GLY A 42 8.93 7.27 -6.18
N LEU A 43 7.65 7.27 -6.56
CA LEU A 43 6.78 8.43 -6.53
C LEU A 43 5.74 8.25 -5.42
N ASP A 44 4.97 7.17 -5.50
CA ASP A 44 3.90 6.89 -4.55
C ASP A 44 4.42 6.38 -3.21
N SER A 45 3.59 6.55 -2.19
CA SER A 45 3.85 6.04 -0.85
C SER A 45 2.60 5.41 -0.22
N ILE A 46 2.82 4.49 0.71
CA ILE A 46 1.75 3.81 1.44
C ILE A 46 1.89 4.15 2.91
N LEU A 47 0.89 4.81 3.48
CA LEU A 47 0.83 5.09 4.90
C LEU A 47 0.24 3.90 5.65
N LEU A 48 1.07 3.28 6.49
CA LEU A 48 0.70 2.21 7.40
C LEU A 48 0.51 2.75 8.83
N GLY A 49 -0.19 1.98 9.66
CA GLY A 49 -0.30 2.29 11.08
C GLY A 49 1.04 2.11 11.81
N ARG A 50 1.16 2.74 12.98
CA ARG A 50 2.39 2.97 13.77
C ARG A 50 3.35 1.79 14.01
N THR A 51 2.89 0.54 13.90
CA THR A 51 3.68 -0.65 14.29
C THR A 51 4.32 -1.34 13.08
N SER A 52 5.49 -0.87 12.66
CA SER A 52 6.18 -1.38 11.46
C SER A 52 6.50 -2.88 11.47
N GLY A 53 6.80 -3.46 12.63
CA GLY A 53 7.20 -4.87 12.77
C GLY A 53 6.11 -5.91 12.54
N ARG A 54 4.88 -5.49 12.22
CA ARG A 54 3.74 -6.39 11.94
C ARG A 54 3.36 -6.45 10.48
N TYR A 55 4.05 -5.71 9.61
CA TYR A 55 3.72 -5.66 8.19
C TYR A 55 4.67 -6.52 7.36
N SER A 56 4.11 -7.19 6.35
CA SER A 56 4.89 -7.97 5.38
C SER A 56 4.28 -7.83 3.98
N THR A 57 5.13 -7.90 2.96
CA THR A 57 4.69 -7.95 1.57
C THR A 57 4.88 -9.35 0.98
N ARG A 58 3.99 -9.75 0.08
CA ARG A 58 4.12 -11.02 -0.66
C ARG A 58 3.63 -10.87 -2.09
N SER A 59 4.42 -11.36 -3.03
CA SER A 59 4.04 -11.42 -4.44
C SER A 59 3.17 -12.63 -4.72
N GLN A 60 1.98 -12.41 -5.28
CA GLN A 60 1.00 -13.46 -5.63
C GLN A 60 -0.07 -12.86 -6.56
N ASN A 61 -0.68 -13.69 -7.40
CA ASN A 61 -1.85 -13.27 -8.18
C ASN A 61 -3.10 -13.26 -7.28
N LEU A 62 -3.62 -12.07 -7.00
CA LEU A 62 -4.73 -11.80 -6.09
C LEU A 62 -5.93 -11.17 -6.80
N THR A 63 -5.67 -10.27 -7.75
CA THR A 63 -6.68 -9.44 -8.39
C THR A 63 -6.38 -9.27 -9.87
N GLY A 64 -7.41 -9.04 -10.68
CA GLY A 64 -7.22 -8.72 -12.09
C GLY A 64 -6.80 -9.92 -12.94
N GLY A 65 -5.63 -9.81 -13.58
CA GLY A 65 -5.16 -10.68 -14.66
C GLY A 65 -4.25 -11.83 -14.21
N THR A 66 -3.26 -12.16 -15.04
CA THR A 66 -2.26 -13.22 -14.73
C THR A 66 -0.95 -12.68 -14.17
N ALA A 67 -0.75 -11.37 -14.16
CA ALA A 67 0.46 -10.79 -13.59
C ALA A 67 0.44 -10.94 -12.06
N LEU A 68 1.63 -10.84 -11.46
CA LEU A 68 1.78 -10.97 -10.01
C LEU A 68 1.49 -9.62 -9.35
N ASP A 69 0.64 -9.65 -8.33
CA ASP A 69 0.37 -8.51 -7.47
C ASP A 69 1.29 -8.50 -6.26
N THR A 70 1.34 -7.38 -5.55
CA THR A 70 1.93 -7.32 -4.20
C THR A 70 0.81 -7.20 -3.17
N GLY A 71 0.63 -8.26 -2.39
CA GLY A 71 -0.19 -8.22 -1.19
C GLY A 71 0.55 -7.58 -0.01
N ILE A 72 -0.13 -6.69 0.71
CA ILE A 72 0.32 -6.02 1.93
C ILE A 72 -0.46 -6.62 3.09
N TYR A 73 0.27 -7.19 4.04
CA TYR A 73 -0.31 -7.90 5.18
C TYR A 73 0.01 -7.19 6.47
N HIS A 74 -0.93 -7.23 7.41
CA HIS A 74 -0.69 -6.91 8.81
C HIS A 74 -0.96 -8.17 9.67
N ASN A 75 0.11 -8.72 10.26
CA ASN A 75 0.16 -10.07 10.79
C ASN A 75 -0.20 -11.12 9.72
N SER A 76 -1.44 -11.60 9.69
CA SER A 76 -1.94 -12.56 8.71
C SER A 76 -3.09 -12.01 7.86
N ASP A 77 -3.54 -10.79 8.15
CA ASP A 77 -4.64 -10.17 7.43
C ASP A 77 -4.11 -9.43 6.20
N LEU A 78 -4.67 -9.74 5.03
CA LEU A 78 -4.44 -8.97 3.81
C LEU A 78 -5.19 -7.63 3.95
N ILE A 79 -4.46 -6.52 3.97
CA ILE A 79 -5.04 -5.18 4.16
C ILE A 79 -4.96 -4.31 2.90
N GLY A 80 -4.12 -4.70 1.94
CA GLY A 80 -3.97 -3.99 0.67
C GLY A 80 -3.36 -4.87 -0.41
N VAL A 81 -3.68 -4.58 -1.67
CA VAL A 81 -3.13 -5.22 -2.85
C VAL A 81 -2.71 -4.12 -3.82
N ILE A 82 -1.49 -4.23 -4.34
CA ILE A 82 -1.00 -3.44 -5.46
C ILE A 82 -1.07 -4.34 -6.69
N GLU A 83 -1.99 -4.03 -7.58
CA GLU A 83 -2.28 -4.82 -8.78
C GLU A 83 -1.12 -4.73 -9.78
N ASP A 84 -0.82 -5.87 -10.43
CA ASP A 84 0.17 -6.03 -11.50
C ASP A 84 1.59 -5.49 -11.18
N SER A 85 1.96 -5.41 -9.90
CA SER A 85 3.26 -4.91 -9.44
C SER A 85 3.95 -5.87 -8.49
N THR A 86 5.22 -6.14 -8.75
CA THR A 86 6.11 -6.95 -7.87
C THR A 86 7.26 -6.14 -7.26
N ASN A 87 7.44 -4.88 -7.68
CA ASN A 87 8.59 -4.07 -7.33
C ASN A 87 8.28 -3.10 -6.18
N VAL A 88 7.72 -3.63 -5.10
CA VAL A 88 7.30 -2.86 -3.92
C VAL A 88 8.12 -3.31 -2.72
N SER A 89 8.83 -2.39 -2.09
CA SER A 89 9.71 -2.72 -0.98
C SER A 89 9.59 -1.75 0.20
N VAL A 90 9.35 -2.34 1.37
CA VAL A 90 9.45 -1.66 2.67
C VAL A 90 10.83 -1.03 2.89
N SER A 91 11.88 -1.56 2.25
CA SER A 91 13.25 -1.04 2.41
C SER A 91 13.59 0.18 1.54
N ARG A 92 12.77 0.52 0.54
CA ARG A 92 13.02 1.65 -0.39
C ARG A 92 12.37 2.96 0.05
N GLY A 93 11.62 2.95 1.15
CA GLY A 93 10.83 4.10 1.60
C GLY A 93 9.43 4.17 0.98
N ASP A 94 8.99 3.12 0.30
CA ASP A 94 7.63 3.00 -0.27
C ASP A 94 6.54 3.05 0.82
N PHE A 95 6.91 2.77 2.07
CA PHE A 95 6.01 2.74 3.22
C PHE A 95 6.38 3.81 4.24
N ALA A 96 5.38 4.61 4.59
CA ALA A 96 5.41 5.53 5.73
C ALA A 96 4.66 4.91 6.92
N PHE A 97 5.02 5.33 8.14
CA PHE A 97 4.35 4.91 9.37
C PHE A 97 3.84 6.14 10.11
N ALA A 98 2.58 6.10 10.53
CA ALA A 98 1.91 7.16 11.30
C ALA A 98 2.35 7.26 12.77
#